data_AF-A0A6P4FVI2-F1
#
_entry.id   AF-A0A6P4FVI2-F1
#
_cell.length_a   1.000
_cell.length_b   1.000
_cell.length_c   1.000
_cell.angle_alpha   90.00
_cell.angle_beta   90.00
_cell.angle_gamma   90.00
#
_symmetry.space_group_name_H-M   'P 1'
#
loop_
_entity.id
_entity.type
_entity.pdbx_description
1 polymer ?
#
loop_
_entity_poly.entity_id
_entity_poly.type
_entity_poly.pdbx_seq_one_letter_code
_entity_poly.pdbx_strand_id
1 'polypeptide(L)'
;MASRLRPVDSQRVSRAWEVWRGTGRSLAWWQAQPGLPPAPCRFVAVRLLPPRSDLRARIAVRFEHMMQHGAIEEVEALLAQHLDPALPAMRAHGVPELSAFLRGEIPQEEAIRLAVLATGNIPAGRPLGLRIMHSLNRG
;
A
#
# COMPACT_ATOMS: atom_id res chain seq x y z
N MET A 1 -0.25 25.59 9.61
CA MET A 1 -0.31 24.33 8.82
C MET A 1 0.97 24.11 8.02
N ALA A 2 1.45 25.11 7.24
CA ALA A 2 2.69 25.00 6.45
C ALA A 2 3.92 24.49 7.24
N SER A 3 4.14 24.99 8.47
CA SER A 3 5.25 24.54 9.34
C SER A 3 5.15 23.08 9.82
N ARG A 4 4.00 22.42 9.69
CA ARG A 4 3.77 21.02 10.09
C ARG A 4 3.81 20.04 8.92
N LEU A 5 3.86 20.56 7.69
CA LEU A 5 3.90 19.75 6.48
C LEU A 5 5.32 19.80 5.91
N ARG A 6 5.92 18.62 5.70
CA ARG A 6 7.20 18.56 4.99
C ARG A 6 6.92 18.89 3.51
N PRO A 7 7.68 19.81 2.88
CA PRO A 7 7.47 20.17 1.48
C PRO A 7 7.50 18.98 0.51
N VAL A 8 8.29 17.96 0.84
CA VAL A 8 8.42 16.71 0.07
C VAL A 8 7.19 15.79 0.15
N ASP A 9 6.25 16.04 1.06
CA ASP A 9 5.05 15.23 1.26
C ASP A 9 3.88 15.79 0.43
N SER A 10 4.01 15.66 -0.90
CA SER A 10 3.07 16.23 -1.88
C SER A 10 1.62 15.81 -1.63
N GLN A 11 1.40 14.57 -1.19
CA GLN A 11 0.06 14.06 -0.87
C GLN A 11 -0.57 14.86 0.28
N ARG A 12 0.16 15.07 1.39
CA ARG A 12 -0.38 15.83 2.53
C ARG A 12 -0.51 17.32 2.23
N VAL A 13 0.37 17.87 1.40
CA VAL A 13 0.30 19.27 0.94
C VAL A 13 -0.94 19.49 0.06
N SER A 14 -1.15 18.65 -0.96
CA SER A 14 -2.34 18.71 -1.82
C SER A 14 -3.60 18.59 -0.97
N ARG A 15 -3.66 17.59 -0.08
CA ARG A 15 -4.83 17.39 0.78
C ARG A 15 -5.12 18.57 1.69
N ALA A 16 -4.09 19.18 2.28
CA ALA A 16 -4.28 20.36 3.13
C ALA A 16 -4.83 21.55 2.33
N TRP A 17 -4.37 21.72 1.09
CA TRP A 17 -4.85 22.75 0.19
C TRP A 17 -6.28 22.49 -0.30
N GLU A 18 -6.61 21.25 -0.70
CA GLU A 18 -7.97 20.82 -1.05
C GLU A 18 -8.97 21.11 0.06
N VAL A 19 -8.64 20.73 1.30
CA VAL A 19 -9.53 20.96 2.47
C VAL A 19 -9.74 22.46 2.69
N TRP A 20 -8.68 23.25 2.61
CA TRP A 20 -8.80 24.70 2.77
C TRP A 20 -9.62 25.33 1.65
N ARG A 21 -9.36 24.97 0.39
CA ARG A 21 -10.12 25.45 -0.78
C ARG A 21 -11.58 25.04 -0.73
N GLY A 22 -11.88 23.83 -0.28
CA GLY A 22 -13.25 23.28 -0.26
C GLY A 22 -14.08 23.68 0.95
N THR A 23 -13.45 24.02 2.09
CA THR A 23 -14.18 24.29 3.35
C THR A 23 -13.93 25.69 3.91
N GLY A 24 -12.97 26.45 3.37
CA GLY A 24 -12.48 27.71 3.94
C GLY A 24 -11.70 27.54 5.25
N ARG A 25 -11.66 26.34 5.83
CA ARG A 25 -10.98 26.01 7.08
C ARG A 25 -9.76 25.14 6.79
N SER A 26 -8.63 25.48 7.40
CA SER A 26 -7.43 24.66 7.25
C SER A 26 -7.57 23.32 7.97
N LEU A 27 -6.83 22.30 7.54
CA LEU A 27 -6.78 21.01 8.22
C LEU A 27 -6.33 21.13 9.70
N ALA A 28 -5.60 22.19 10.08
CA ALA A 28 -5.15 22.43 11.45
C ALA A 28 -6.32 22.87 12.35
N TRP A 29 -7.27 23.60 11.77
CA TRP A 29 -8.50 24.00 12.45
C TRP A 29 -9.35 22.77 12.78
N TRP A 30 -9.52 21.86 11.81
CA TRP A 30 -10.24 20.60 11.99
C TRP A 30 -9.56 19.68 13.02
N GLN A 31 -8.23 19.58 13.01
CA GLN A 31 -7.47 18.80 13.99
C GLN A 31 -7.53 19.36 15.42
N ALA A 32 -7.85 20.65 15.57
CA ALA A 32 -8.03 21.29 16.87
C ALA A 32 -9.46 21.15 17.40
N GLN A 33 -10.41 20.65 16.58
CA GLN A 33 -11.77 20.39 17.05
C GLN A 33 -11.79 19.17 17.98
N PRO A 34 -12.72 19.13 18.96
CA PRO A 34 -12.94 17.93 19.74
C PRO A 34 -13.18 16.74 18.83
N GLY A 35 -12.41 15.66 19.05
CA GLY A 35 -12.66 14.39 18.36
C GLY A 35 -14.04 13.84 18.73
N LEU A 36 -14.50 12.86 17.96
CA LEU A 36 -15.63 12.04 18.37
C LEU A 36 -15.30 11.37 19.72
N PRO A 37 -16.30 11.19 20.60
CA PRO A 37 -16.10 10.39 21.80
C PRO A 37 -15.56 9.01 21.38
N PRO A 38 -14.67 8.41 22.18
CA PRO A 38 -14.23 7.05 21.91
C PRO A 38 -15.45 6.13 21.81
N ALA A 39 -15.39 5.15 20.91
CA ALA A 39 -16.48 4.18 20.80
C ALA A 39 -16.73 3.54 22.18
N PRO A 40 -17.99 3.27 22.56
CA PRO A 40 -18.36 2.78 23.89
C PRO A 40 -18.05 1.28 24.03
N CYS A 41 -16.81 0.89 23.73
CA CYS A 41 -16.32 -0.47 23.81
C CYS A 41 -14.88 -0.50 24.31
N ARG A 42 -14.48 -1.65 24.87
CA ARG A 42 -13.10 -1.89 25.28
C ARG A 42 -12.30 -2.39 24.08
N PHE A 43 -11.27 -1.63 23.71
CA PHE A 43 -10.32 -2.05 22.69
C PHE A 43 -9.19 -2.86 23.33
N VAL A 44 -8.84 -3.98 22.69
CA VAL A 44 -7.60 -4.72 22.96
C VAL A 44 -6.81 -4.76 21.67
N ALA A 45 -5.60 -4.18 21.70
CA ALA A 45 -4.69 -4.21 20.57
C ALA A 45 -3.68 -5.36 20.76
N VAL A 46 -3.73 -6.35 19.88
CA VAL A 46 -2.75 -7.45 19.84
C VAL A 46 -1.84 -7.24 18.63
N ARG A 47 -0.53 -7.41 18.83
CA ARG A 47 0.47 -7.24 17.78
C ARG A 47 1.32 -8.49 17.64
N LEU A 48 1.40 -9.01 16.43
CA LEU A 48 2.28 -10.14 16.09
C LEU A 48 3.59 -9.60 15.51
N LEU A 49 4.71 -9.98 16.13
CA LEU A 49 6.06 -9.53 15.76
C LEU A 49 7.02 -10.73 15.64
N PRO A 50 6.87 -11.56 14.60
CA PRO A 50 7.83 -12.62 14.34
C PRO A 50 9.22 -12.02 13.99
N PRO A 51 10.30 -12.79 14.15
CA PRO A 51 11.62 -12.42 13.65
C PRO A 51 11.57 -12.06 12.17
N ARG A 52 12.39 -11.07 11.74
CA ARG A 52 12.36 -10.59 10.36
C ARG A 52 12.76 -11.64 9.34
N SER A 53 13.69 -12.53 9.69
CA SER A 53 14.07 -13.69 8.86
C SER A 53 12.85 -14.54 8.52
N ASP A 54 12.10 -14.91 9.56
CA ASP A 54 10.97 -15.83 9.46
C ASP A 54 9.81 -15.18 8.71
N LEU A 55 9.59 -13.88 8.95
CA LEU A 55 8.61 -13.09 8.19
C LEU A 55 8.94 -13.09 6.70
N ARG A 56 10.20 -12.83 6.33
CA ARG A 56 10.63 -12.80 4.93
C ARG A 56 10.52 -14.17 4.26
N ALA A 57 10.90 -15.24 4.95
CA ALA A 57 10.74 -16.60 4.46
C ALA A 57 9.26 -16.93 4.18
N ARG A 58 8.36 -16.58 5.10
CA ARG A 58 6.91 -16.78 4.91
C ARG A 58 6.32 -15.92 3.79
N ILE A 59 6.83 -14.70 3.60
CA ILE A 59 6.44 -13.84 2.47
C ILE A 59 6.87 -14.47 1.15
N ALA A 60 8.08 -15.01 1.06
CA ALA A 60 8.59 -15.67 -0.14
C ALA A 60 7.69 -16.86 -0.53
N VAL A 61 7.43 -17.77 0.40
CA VAL A 61 6.52 -18.92 0.19
C VAL A 61 5.12 -18.47 -0.25
N ARG A 62 4.58 -17.43 0.39
CA ARG A 62 3.27 -16.89 0.01
C ARG A 62 3.29 -16.31 -1.41
N PHE A 63 4.37 -15.65 -1.80
CA PHE A 63 4.50 -15.06 -3.13
C PHE A 63 4.63 -16.14 -4.21
N GLU A 64 5.44 -17.18 -3.97
CA GLU A 64 5.52 -18.35 -4.85
C GLU A 64 4.14 -18.98 -5.07
N HIS A 65 3.36 -19.13 -3.99
CA HIS A 65 1.99 -19.61 -4.10
C HIS A 65 1.11 -18.66 -4.95
N MET A 66 1.25 -17.34 -4.81
CA MET A 66 0.53 -16.38 -5.66
C MET A 66 0.90 -16.56 -7.15
N MET A 67 2.19 -16.77 -7.46
CA MET A 67 2.64 -17.02 -8.84
C MET A 67 2.01 -18.28 -9.42
N GLN A 68 1.89 -19.35 -8.63
CA GLN A 68 1.23 -20.60 -9.04
C GLN A 68 -0.28 -20.46 -9.23
N HIS A 69 -0.90 -19.42 -8.68
CA HIS A 69 -2.35 -19.21 -8.66
C HIS A 69 -2.81 -18.03 -9.53
N GLY A 70 -2.01 -17.62 -10.51
CA GLY A 70 -2.47 -16.66 -11.53
C GLY A 70 -2.03 -15.21 -11.32
N ALA A 71 -1.01 -14.95 -10.49
CA ALA A 71 -0.60 -13.57 -10.20
C ALA A 71 -0.07 -12.81 -11.44
N ILE A 72 0.55 -13.50 -12.40
CA ILE A 72 1.01 -12.87 -13.64
C ILE A 72 -0.20 -12.42 -14.46
N GLU A 73 -1.16 -13.31 -14.63
CA GLU A 73 -2.40 -13.12 -15.38
C GLU A 73 -3.25 -11.98 -14.77
N GLU A 74 -3.31 -11.89 -13.44
CA GLU A 74 -3.96 -10.76 -12.76
C GLU A 74 -3.28 -9.42 -13.09
N VAL A 75 -1.94 -9.38 -13.11
CA VAL A 75 -1.20 -8.15 -13.46
C VAL A 75 -1.34 -7.82 -14.94
N GLU A 76 -1.31 -8.81 -15.83
CA GLU A 76 -1.58 -8.61 -17.26
C GLU A 76 -2.97 -8.00 -17.49
N ALA A 77 -4.00 -8.55 -16.84
CA ALA A 77 -5.37 -8.02 -16.91
C ALA A 77 -5.48 -6.60 -16.34
N LEU A 78 -4.68 -6.28 -15.31
CA LEU A 78 -4.60 -4.93 -14.76
C LEU A 78 -3.92 -3.95 -15.72
N LEU A 79 -2.82 -4.36 -16.37
CA LEU A 79 -2.10 -3.55 -17.36
C LEU A 79 -2.95 -3.28 -18.61
N ALA A 80 -3.75 -4.26 -19.04
CA ALA A 80 -4.65 -4.13 -20.18
C ALA A 80 -5.70 -3.02 -20.01
N GLN A 81 -5.97 -2.58 -18.78
CA GLN A 81 -6.90 -1.48 -18.50
C GLN A 81 -6.31 -0.08 -18.75
N HIS A 82 -5.02 0.03 -19.07
CA HIS A 82 -4.35 1.31 -19.37
C HIS A 82 -4.56 2.38 -18.29
N LEU A 83 -4.56 1.94 -17.03
CA LEU A 83 -4.77 2.80 -15.88
C LEU A 83 -3.58 3.74 -15.66
N ASP A 84 -3.85 4.92 -15.09
CA ASP A 84 -2.80 5.86 -14.68
C ASP A 84 -1.87 5.18 -13.64
N PRO A 85 -0.54 5.11 -13.91
CA PRO A 85 0.44 4.53 -12.99
C PRO A 85 0.46 5.16 -11.58
N ALA A 86 -0.02 6.39 -11.43
CA ALA A 86 -0.14 7.05 -10.13
C ALA A 86 -1.26 6.46 -9.26
N LEU A 87 -2.17 5.67 -9.84
CA LEU A 87 -3.29 5.09 -9.12
C LEU A 87 -2.81 4.17 -7.99
N PRO A 88 -3.53 4.15 -6.86
CA PRO A 88 -3.13 3.31 -5.72
C PRO A 88 -3.08 1.80 -6.03
N ALA A 89 -3.86 1.32 -7.01
CA ALA A 89 -3.83 -0.07 -7.47
C ALA A 89 -2.52 -0.41 -8.19
N MET A 90 -2.04 0.48 -9.05
CA MET A 90 -0.78 0.33 -9.80
C MET A 90 0.47 0.36 -8.91
N ARG A 91 0.30 0.83 -7.67
CA ARG A 91 1.36 0.89 -6.64
C ARG A 91 1.23 -0.20 -5.57
N ALA A 92 0.34 -1.18 -5.76
CA ALA A 92 0.24 -2.32 -4.85
C ALA A 92 1.51 -3.19 -4.94
N HIS A 93 1.93 -3.78 -3.83
CA HIS A 93 3.12 -4.64 -3.82
C HIS A 93 2.96 -5.82 -4.79
N GLY A 94 3.97 -6.08 -5.61
CA GLY A 94 3.94 -7.09 -6.67
C GLY A 94 3.53 -6.52 -8.02
N VAL A 95 2.68 -5.49 -8.08
CA VAL A 95 2.23 -4.92 -9.36
C VAL A 95 3.38 -4.25 -10.11
N PRO A 96 4.15 -3.29 -9.55
CA PRO A 96 5.28 -2.69 -10.25
C PRO A 96 6.33 -3.71 -10.68
N GLU A 97 6.64 -4.67 -9.81
CA GLU A 97 7.67 -5.66 -10.04
C GLU A 97 7.29 -6.63 -11.15
N LEU A 98 6.08 -7.20 -11.11
CA LEU A 98 5.57 -8.09 -12.16
C LEU A 98 5.31 -7.35 -13.46
N SER A 99 4.92 -6.07 -13.40
CA SER A 99 4.77 -5.25 -14.61
C SER A 99 6.11 -5.00 -15.32
N ALA A 100 7.21 -4.84 -14.57
CA ALA A 100 8.54 -4.71 -15.14
C ALA A 100 8.99 -6.00 -15.83
N PHE A 101 8.69 -7.16 -15.23
CA PHE A 101 8.89 -8.46 -15.87
C PHE A 101 8.08 -8.59 -17.16
N LEU A 102 6.78 -8.25 -17.14
CA LEU A 102 5.90 -8.32 -18.31
C LEU A 102 6.32 -7.39 -19.45
N ARG A 103 7.03 -6.30 -19.14
CA ARG A 103 7.65 -5.42 -20.15
C ARG A 103 9.03 -5.89 -20.63
N GLY A 104 9.56 -6.99 -20.09
CA GLY A 104 10.87 -7.53 -20.43
C GLY A 104 12.05 -6.73 -19.85
N GLU A 105 11.81 -5.87 -18.85
CA GLU A 105 12.84 -5.01 -18.26
C GLU A 105 13.73 -5.77 -17.26
N ILE A 106 13.16 -6.77 -16.58
CA ILE A 106 13.83 -7.61 -15.59
C ILE A 106 13.39 -9.07 -15.74
N PRO A 107 14.24 -10.05 -15.38
CA PRO A 107 13.85 -11.46 -15.37
C PRO A 107 12.83 -11.74 -14.26
N GLN A 108 12.06 -12.82 -14.43
CA GLN A 108 11.00 -13.22 -13.51
C GLN A 108 11.51 -13.42 -12.08
N GLU A 109 12.67 -14.07 -11.93
CA GLU A 109 13.29 -14.34 -10.63
C GLU A 109 13.62 -13.03 -9.89
N GLU A 110 14.05 -12.00 -10.62
CA GLU A 110 14.38 -10.70 -10.05
C GLU A 110 13.10 -9.94 -9.65
N ALA A 111 12.04 -10.02 -10.46
CA ALA A 111 10.73 -9.46 -10.11
C ALA A 111 10.18 -10.07 -8.80
N ILE A 112 10.24 -11.40 -8.66
CA ILE A 112 9.84 -12.11 -7.45
C ILE A 112 10.67 -11.63 -6.25
N ARG A 113 11.99 -11.56 -6.40
CA ARG A 113 12.90 -11.12 -5.33
C ARG A 113 12.58 -9.70 -4.86
N LEU A 114 12.35 -8.78 -5.79
CA LEU A 114 12.00 -7.39 -5.49
C LEU A 114 10.63 -7.28 -4.81
N ALA A 115 9.63 -8.06 -5.24
CA ALA A 115 8.29 -8.03 -4.64
C ALA A 115 8.29 -8.55 -3.19
N VAL A 116 9.06 -9.62 -2.93
CA VAL A 116 9.27 -10.15 -1.57
C VAL A 116 9.97 -9.13 -0.69
N LEU A 117 11.01 -8.47 -1.21
CA LEU A 117 11.75 -7.43 -0.49
C LEU A 117 10.86 -6.22 -0.15
N ALA A 118 10.08 -5.75 -1.12
CA ALA A 118 9.16 -4.61 -0.95
C ALA A 118 8.14 -4.90 0.16
N THR A 119 7.61 -6.13 0.20
CA THR A 119 6.68 -6.57 1.25
C THR A 119 7.39 -6.72 2.62
N GLY A 120 8.61 -7.25 2.64
CA GLY A 120 9.39 -7.49 3.86
C GLY A 120 10.02 -6.24 4.50
N ASN A 121 10.06 -5.11 3.79
CA ASN A 121 10.62 -3.84 4.28
C ASN A 121 9.60 -2.95 5.01
N ILE A 122 8.36 -3.41 5.18
CA ILE A 122 7.34 -2.66 5.92
C ILE A 122 7.80 -2.51 7.39
N PRO A 123 7.94 -1.28 7.90
CA PRO A 123 8.35 -1.05 9.28
C PRO A 123 7.31 -1.63 10.24
N ALA A 124 7.80 -2.30 11.27
CA ALA A 124 6.98 -2.93 12.27
C ALA A 124 6.18 -1.83 13.01
N GLY A 125 4.89 -1.70 12.73
CA GLY A 125 4.02 -0.67 13.33
C GLY A 125 3.08 0.02 12.35
N ARG A 126 3.25 -0.16 11.03
CA ARG A 126 2.17 0.14 10.08
C ARG A 126 1.12 -0.97 10.19
N PRO A 127 -0.19 -0.66 10.31
CA PRO A 127 -1.20 -1.70 10.16
C PRO A 127 -0.90 -2.41 8.83
N LEU A 128 -0.94 -3.75 8.84
CA LEU A 128 -0.95 -4.55 7.63
C LEU A 128 -2.25 -4.21 6.90
N GLY A 129 -2.29 -3.09 6.21
CA GLY A 129 -3.12 -2.92 5.04
C GLY A 129 -2.52 -3.86 4.01
N LEU A 130 -2.74 -5.16 4.19
CA LEU A 130 -2.45 -6.17 3.19
C LEU A 130 -3.37 -5.78 2.03
N ARG A 131 -2.86 -4.91 1.15
CA ARG A 131 -3.39 -4.67 -0.18
C ARG A 131 -3.01 -5.91 -0.97
N ILE A 132 -3.57 -7.04 -0.56
CA ILE A 132 -3.48 -8.29 -1.29
C ILE A 132 -4.25 -8.02 -2.57
N MET A 133 -3.65 -8.37 -3.70
CA MET A 133 -4.35 -8.66 -4.94
C MET A 133 -5.33 -9.82 -4.69
N HIS A 134 -6.44 -9.55 -4.01
CA HIS A 134 -7.53 -10.49 -3.75
C HIS A 134 -8.89 -9.79 -3.83
N SER A 135 -8.96 -8.56 -4.34
CA SER A 135 -10.21 -7.79 -4.41
C SER A 135 -10.63 -7.39 -5.82
N LEU A 136 -10.15 -8.06 -6.88
CA LEU A 136 -10.62 -7.79 -8.25
C LEU A 136 -11.52 -8.89 -8.83
N ASN A 137 -11.88 -9.92 -8.05
CA ASN A 137 -12.81 -10.94 -8.50
C ASN A 137 -13.93 -11.24 -7.48
N ARG A 138 -14.72 -10.21 -7.16
CA ARG A 138 -16.10 -10.39 -6.68
C ARG A 138 -16.98 -9.49 -7.53
N GLY A 139 -17.77 -10.14 -8.39
CA GLY A 139 -18.77 -9.48 -9.24
C GLY A 139 -19.94 -8.91 -8.46
#